data_AF-A0A538J0N3-F1
#
_entry.id   AF-A0A538J0N3-F1
#
_cell.length_a   1.000
_cell.length_b   1.000
_cell.length_c   1.000
_cell.angle_alpha   90.00
_cell.angle_beta   90.00
_cell.angle_gamma   90.00
#
_symmetry.space_group_name_H-M   'P 1'
#
loop_
_entity.id
_entity.type
_entity.pdbx_description
1 polymer ?
#
loop_
_entity_poly.entity_id
_entity_poly.type
_entity_poly.pdbx_seq_one_letter_code
_entity_poly.pdbx_strand_id
1 'polypeptide(L)'
;MEVPSGSDPSLEFRKTLGMFATGVTVITTQVGEQVHGMTANAFMSVSLRPPLILISVDRRARMNALLREGVRFGVSVLEEKQTALSDRFAGRVRAEDALEPVFELVRETPLVQGALANLVARVVRSYWGGDHSLFLGQAEYVRYGGGTPLLFHGGRYERVVRDPRVFANLPEELLQPILARGVERTYADGEPLMRIGEPGDTMSLVLEGTVHVQRPGRSVKLGPGELVGEIEVLAPGGGRIADITAEGPVRCLEITRNDLLAALEAKPGAAVALIDVLASRFRETA
;
A
#
# COMPACT_ATOMS: atom_id res chain seq x y z
N MET A 1 -6.58 -21.63 25.67
CA MET A 1 -5.97 -20.35 25.26
C MET A 1 -6.06 -19.42 26.45
N GLU A 2 -4.93 -18.90 26.89
CA GLU A 2 -4.88 -17.94 27.99
C GLU A 2 -5.12 -16.53 27.45
N VAL A 3 -5.97 -15.75 28.12
CA VAL A 3 -6.30 -14.38 27.79
C VAL A 3 -6.38 -13.55 29.07
N PRO A 4 -6.25 -12.20 29.01
CA PRO A 4 -6.38 -11.34 30.19
C PRO A 4 -7.68 -11.62 30.95
N SER A 5 -7.60 -11.58 32.30
CA SER A 5 -8.73 -11.91 33.17
C SER A 5 -9.97 -11.08 32.82
N GLY A 6 -11.12 -11.76 32.66
CA GLY A 6 -12.41 -11.13 32.35
C GLY A 6 -12.71 -10.88 30.87
N SER A 7 -11.84 -11.30 29.94
CA SER A 7 -12.08 -11.16 28.49
C SER A 7 -12.66 -12.43 27.84
N ASP A 8 -13.49 -12.26 26.80
CA ASP A 8 -13.94 -13.39 25.96
C ASP A 8 -12.76 -13.89 25.10
N PRO A 9 -12.32 -15.14 25.26
CA PRO A 9 -11.19 -15.68 24.51
C PRO A 9 -11.38 -15.57 22.99
N SER A 10 -12.59 -15.80 22.47
CA SER A 10 -12.84 -15.78 21.02
C SER A 10 -12.69 -14.38 20.43
N LEU A 11 -13.15 -13.37 21.18
CA LEU A 11 -13.01 -11.97 20.79
C LEU A 11 -11.56 -11.53 20.81
N GLU A 12 -10.80 -11.87 21.86
CA GLU A 12 -9.38 -11.52 21.96
C GLU A 12 -8.54 -12.20 20.88
N PHE A 13 -8.83 -13.47 20.57
CA PHE A 13 -8.19 -14.16 19.44
C PHE A 13 -8.46 -13.44 18.12
N ARG A 14 -9.71 -13.05 17.85
CA ARG A 14 -10.07 -12.31 16.63
C ARG A 14 -9.36 -10.96 16.55
N LYS A 15 -9.34 -10.18 17.64
CA LYS A 15 -8.63 -8.89 17.67
C LYS A 15 -7.14 -9.07 17.43
N THR A 16 -6.53 -10.08 18.04
CA THR A 16 -5.11 -10.42 17.87
C THR A 16 -4.79 -10.75 16.41
N LEU A 17 -5.60 -11.61 15.78
CA LEU A 17 -5.44 -11.91 14.35
C LEU A 17 -5.64 -10.69 13.46
N GLY A 18 -6.53 -9.77 13.86
CA GLY A 18 -6.77 -8.51 13.16
C GLY A 18 -5.54 -7.58 13.09
N MET A 19 -4.53 -7.80 13.94
CA MET A 19 -3.28 -7.04 13.90
C MET A 19 -2.37 -7.46 12.73
N PHE A 20 -2.61 -8.63 12.14
CA PHE A 20 -1.93 -9.01 10.90
C PHE A 20 -2.63 -8.34 9.71
N ALA A 21 -1.99 -7.31 9.15
CA ALA A 21 -2.51 -6.59 8.00
C ALA A 21 -2.59 -7.51 6.77
N THR A 22 -3.71 -7.43 6.05
CA THR A 22 -3.97 -8.26 4.88
C THR A 22 -4.45 -7.40 3.71
N GLY A 23 -4.19 -7.85 2.48
CA GLY A 23 -4.95 -7.37 1.34
C GLY A 23 -6.37 -7.93 1.38
N VAL A 24 -7.30 -7.27 0.68
CA VAL A 24 -8.67 -7.75 0.53
C VAL A 24 -8.83 -8.46 -0.81
N THR A 25 -9.46 -9.65 -0.80
CA THR A 25 -9.77 -10.40 -2.02
C THR A 25 -11.26 -10.67 -2.14
N VAL A 26 -11.74 -10.82 -3.38
CA VAL A 26 -13.04 -11.41 -3.69
C VAL A 26 -12.80 -12.76 -4.33
N ILE A 27 -13.37 -13.79 -3.71
CA ILE A 27 -13.40 -15.15 -4.23
C ILE A 27 -14.67 -15.31 -5.04
N THR A 28 -14.54 -15.82 -6.26
CA THR A 28 -15.66 -15.99 -7.19
C THR A 28 -15.74 -17.41 -7.72
N THR A 29 -16.95 -17.88 -7.99
CA THR A 29 -17.20 -19.09 -8.77
C THR A 29 -18.52 -18.93 -9.50
N GLN A 30 -18.82 -19.84 -10.43
CA GLN A 30 -20.01 -19.76 -11.27
C GLN A 30 -20.76 -21.08 -11.24
N VAL A 31 -22.09 -21.01 -11.09
CA VAL A 31 -23.00 -22.14 -11.20
C VAL A 31 -24.09 -21.78 -12.19
N GLY A 32 -24.11 -22.46 -13.35
CA GLY A 32 -24.95 -22.05 -14.47
C GLY A 32 -24.57 -20.64 -14.94
N GLU A 33 -25.54 -19.73 -14.98
CA GLU A 33 -25.32 -18.32 -15.32
C GLU A 33 -25.07 -17.44 -14.08
N GLN A 34 -25.21 -17.99 -12.87
CA GLN A 34 -25.10 -17.21 -11.64
C GLN A 34 -23.65 -17.15 -11.14
N VAL A 35 -23.15 -15.93 -10.99
CA VAL A 35 -21.87 -15.67 -10.32
C VAL A 35 -22.09 -15.61 -8.81
N HIS A 36 -21.30 -16.37 -8.07
CA HIS A 36 -21.22 -16.33 -6.64
C HIS A 36 -19.91 -15.68 -6.23
N GLY A 37 -19.97 -14.70 -5.34
CA GLY A 37 -18.80 -13.99 -4.82
C GLY A 37 -18.78 -13.94 -3.30
N MET A 38 -17.59 -13.88 -2.71
CA MET A 38 -17.38 -13.74 -1.27
C MET A 38 -16.11 -12.93 -1.00
N THR A 39 -16.21 -11.91 -0.15
CA THR A 39 -15.02 -11.20 0.33
C THR A 39 -14.25 -12.11 1.29
N ALA A 40 -12.95 -12.21 1.08
CA ALA A 40 -12.04 -12.97 1.94
C ALA A 40 -10.71 -12.23 2.08
N ASN A 41 -10.12 -12.29 3.27
CA ASN A 41 -8.74 -11.90 3.50
C ASN A 41 -7.87 -13.05 4.03
N ALA A 42 -8.46 -14.24 4.21
CA ALA A 42 -7.75 -15.48 4.51
C ALA A 42 -7.28 -16.15 3.21
N PHE A 43 -6.36 -15.48 2.51
CA PHE A 43 -5.70 -15.92 1.28
C PHE A 43 -4.19 -15.96 1.48
N MET A 44 -3.53 -17.01 0.98
CA MET A 44 -2.07 -17.09 1.01
C MET A 44 -1.49 -17.91 -0.15
N SER A 45 -0.26 -17.56 -0.56
CA SER A 45 0.55 -18.42 -1.43
C SER A 45 1.11 -19.59 -0.63
N VAL A 46 1.17 -20.77 -1.24
CA VAL A 46 1.63 -22.03 -0.61
C VAL A 46 2.87 -22.58 -1.30
N SER A 47 2.89 -22.60 -2.64
CA SER A 47 4.02 -23.13 -3.41
C SER A 47 4.14 -22.42 -4.75
N LEU A 48 5.38 -22.30 -5.24
CA LEU A 48 5.64 -21.82 -6.60
C LEU A 48 5.66 -22.96 -7.62
N ARG A 49 5.99 -24.19 -7.20
CA ARG A 49 6.10 -25.37 -8.08
C ARG A 49 5.61 -26.62 -7.33
N PRO A 50 4.41 -27.16 -7.66
CA PRO A 50 3.38 -26.54 -8.51
C PRO A 50 2.86 -25.22 -7.89
N PRO A 51 2.29 -24.30 -8.69
CA PRO A 51 1.80 -23.02 -8.18
C PRO A 51 0.53 -23.23 -7.35
N LEU A 52 0.65 -23.17 -6.02
CA LEU A 52 -0.43 -23.45 -5.08
C LEU A 52 -0.77 -22.23 -4.24
N ILE A 53 -2.05 -22.01 -4.00
CA ILE A 53 -2.60 -21.00 -3.09
C ILE A 53 -3.60 -21.67 -2.14
N LEU A 54 -3.88 -21.03 -1.01
CA LEU A 54 -4.85 -21.48 -0.02
C LEU A 54 -5.87 -20.38 0.24
N ILE A 55 -7.14 -20.76 0.33
CA ILE A 55 -8.19 -19.91 0.88
C ILE A 55 -8.89 -20.61 2.06
N SER A 56 -9.27 -19.86 3.07
CA SER A 56 -10.08 -20.34 4.18
C SER A 56 -11.51 -19.79 4.07
N VAL A 57 -12.51 -20.67 4.18
CA VAL A 57 -13.92 -20.32 3.99
C VAL A 57 -14.75 -20.86 5.15
N ASP A 58 -15.51 -19.98 5.82
CA ASP A 58 -16.44 -20.37 6.89
C ASP A 58 -17.40 -21.45 6.36
N ARG A 59 -17.59 -22.53 7.13
CA ARG A 59 -18.45 -23.65 6.72
C ARG A 59 -19.93 -23.30 6.59
N ARG A 60 -20.35 -22.16 7.14
CA ARG A 60 -21.70 -21.59 7.01
C ARG A 60 -21.84 -20.72 5.75
N ALA A 61 -20.73 -20.30 5.15
CA ALA A 61 -20.77 -19.48 3.94
C ALA A 61 -21.27 -20.32 2.75
N ARG A 62 -22.14 -19.72 1.92
CA ARG A 62 -22.66 -20.37 0.70
C ARG A 62 -21.52 -20.83 -0.22
N MET A 63 -20.43 -20.05 -0.29
CA MET A 63 -19.23 -20.37 -1.07
C MET A 63 -18.62 -21.72 -0.70
N ASN A 64 -18.69 -22.14 0.58
CA ASN A 64 -18.11 -23.40 1.03
C ASN A 64 -18.69 -24.61 0.29
N ALA A 65 -20.01 -24.62 0.08
CA ALA A 65 -20.70 -25.71 -0.61
C ALA A 65 -20.45 -25.72 -2.13
N LEU A 66 -20.00 -24.60 -2.70
CA LEU A 66 -19.73 -24.48 -4.13
C LEU A 66 -18.32 -24.97 -4.51
N LEU A 67 -17.38 -24.89 -3.57
CA LEU A 67 -16.00 -25.30 -3.76
C LEU A 67 -15.84 -26.79 -3.43
N ARG A 68 -15.45 -27.58 -4.43
CA ARG A 68 -15.11 -29.00 -4.30
C ARG A 68 -13.92 -29.32 -5.19
N GLU A 69 -13.23 -30.44 -4.94
CA GLU A 69 -12.09 -30.86 -5.76
C GLU A 69 -12.45 -30.85 -7.25
N GLY A 70 -11.57 -30.27 -8.07
CA GLY A 70 -11.78 -30.07 -9.50
C GLY A 70 -12.50 -28.77 -9.89
N VAL A 71 -13.21 -28.09 -8.98
CA VAL A 71 -13.89 -26.82 -9.28
C VAL A 71 -12.89 -25.68 -9.40
N ARG A 72 -13.13 -24.79 -10.36
CA ARG A 72 -12.40 -23.53 -10.51
C ARG A 72 -13.04 -22.41 -9.69
N PHE A 73 -12.19 -21.57 -9.13
CA PHE A 73 -12.58 -20.34 -8.49
C PHE A 73 -11.61 -19.21 -8.88
N GLY A 74 -12.16 -18.01 -8.94
CA GLY A 74 -11.42 -16.78 -9.16
C GLY A 74 -10.98 -16.19 -7.84
N VAL A 75 -9.82 -15.56 -7.83
CA VAL A 75 -9.33 -14.72 -6.74
C VAL A 75 -9.02 -13.36 -7.33
N SER A 76 -9.72 -12.33 -6.88
CA SER A 76 -9.49 -10.94 -7.31
C SER A 76 -8.98 -10.13 -6.13
N VAL A 77 -7.71 -9.72 -6.15
CA VAL A 77 -7.11 -8.84 -5.13
C VAL A 77 -7.53 -7.42 -5.42
N LEU A 78 -8.26 -6.79 -4.49
CA LEU A 78 -8.92 -5.51 -4.71
C LEU A 78 -7.96 -4.32 -4.65
N GLU A 79 -8.22 -3.34 -5.51
CA GLU A 79 -7.63 -2.01 -5.48
C GLU A 79 -8.27 -1.15 -4.39
N GLU A 80 -7.53 -0.17 -3.87
CA GLU A 80 -7.94 0.75 -2.78
C GLU A 80 -9.34 1.34 -2.95
N LYS A 81 -9.72 1.71 -4.18
CA LYS A 81 -11.01 2.32 -4.50
C LYS A 81 -12.20 1.34 -4.49
N GLN A 82 -11.96 0.04 -4.35
CA GLN A 82 -12.96 -1.03 -4.49
C GLN A 82 -13.61 -1.45 -3.16
N THR A 83 -13.63 -0.58 -2.15
CA THR A 83 -14.29 -0.81 -0.86
C THR A 83 -15.76 -1.22 -1.00
N ALA A 84 -16.50 -0.57 -1.92
CA ALA A 84 -17.91 -0.90 -2.17
C ALA A 84 -18.12 -2.35 -2.63
N LEU A 85 -17.20 -2.89 -3.44
CA LEU A 85 -17.24 -4.29 -3.87
C LEU A 85 -16.93 -5.22 -2.69
N SER A 86 -15.92 -4.89 -1.88
CA SER A 86 -15.60 -5.63 -0.66
C SER A 86 -16.81 -5.72 0.28
N ASP A 87 -17.50 -4.61 0.54
CA ASP A 87 -18.66 -4.59 1.44
C ASP A 87 -19.86 -5.34 0.86
N ARG A 88 -20.10 -5.27 -0.46
CA ARG A 88 -21.11 -6.07 -1.17
C ARG A 88 -20.87 -7.56 -0.97
N PHE A 89 -19.68 -8.06 -1.30
CA PHE A 89 -19.36 -9.49 -1.20
C PHE A 89 -19.09 -9.97 0.23
N ALA A 90 -18.99 -9.06 1.21
CA ALA A 90 -19.02 -9.38 2.63
C ALA A 90 -20.45 -9.45 3.21
N GLY A 91 -21.48 -9.15 2.40
CA GLY A 91 -22.88 -9.13 2.85
C GLY A 91 -23.21 -7.96 3.77
N ARG A 92 -22.43 -6.88 3.74
CA ARG A 92 -22.62 -5.69 4.59
C ARG A 92 -23.58 -4.66 3.98
N VAL A 93 -23.86 -4.78 2.69
CA VAL A 93 -24.76 -3.89 1.93
C VAL A 93 -25.93 -4.72 1.43
N ARG A 94 -27.14 -4.14 1.46
CA ARG A 94 -28.31 -4.75 0.83
C ARG A 94 -28.09 -4.80 -0.69
N ALA A 95 -28.57 -5.86 -1.34
CA ALA A 95 -28.31 -6.06 -2.78
C ALA A 95 -28.80 -4.88 -3.64
N GLU A 96 -29.88 -4.22 -3.23
CA GLU A 96 -30.49 -3.08 -3.92
C GLU A 96 -29.63 -1.80 -3.89
N ASP A 97 -28.82 -1.64 -2.83
CA ASP A 97 -27.97 -0.46 -2.62
C ASP A 97 -26.52 -0.69 -3.10
N ALA A 98 -26.21 -1.91 -3.55
CA ALA A 98 -24.85 -2.32 -3.83
C ALA A 98 -24.48 -2.07 -5.30
N LEU A 99 -23.29 -1.52 -5.53
CA LEU A 99 -22.71 -1.37 -6.87
C LEU A 99 -22.74 -2.70 -7.62
N GLU A 100 -23.23 -2.71 -8.86
CA GLU A 100 -23.25 -3.93 -9.66
C GLU A 100 -21.82 -4.31 -10.11
N PRO A 101 -21.32 -5.50 -9.71
CA PRO A 101 -19.98 -5.94 -10.07
C PRO A 101 -19.92 -6.25 -11.55
N VAL A 102 -18.86 -5.78 -12.21
CA VAL A 102 -18.54 -6.20 -13.58
C VAL A 102 -17.47 -7.29 -13.51
N PHE A 103 -17.72 -8.37 -14.23
CA PHE A 103 -16.83 -9.52 -14.28
C PHE A 103 -16.23 -9.72 -15.67
N GLU A 104 -14.96 -10.06 -15.69
CA GLU A 104 -14.29 -10.64 -16.86
C GLU A 104 -14.27 -12.16 -16.70
N LEU A 105 -14.65 -12.91 -17.74
CA LEU A 105 -14.56 -14.37 -17.72
C LEU A 105 -13.21 -14.83 -18.26
N VAL A 106 -12.44 -15.51 -17.41
CA VAL A 106 -11.17 -16.14 -17.80
C VAL A 106 -11.23 -17.61 -17.39
N ARG A 107 -10.98 -18.53 -18.34
CA ARG A 107 -11.18 -19.98 -18.14
C ARG A 107 -12.55 -20.29 -17.51
N GLU A 108 -13.60 -19.66 -18.05
CA GLU A 108 -14.99 -19.83 -17.59
C GLU A 108 -15.19 -19.47 -16.11
N THR A 109 -14.26 -18.69 -15.54
CA THR A 109 -14.25 -18.30 -14.14
C THR A 109 -14.36 -16.77 -14.06
N PRO A 110 -15.38 -16.23 -13.36
CA PRO A 110 -15.54 -14.79 -13.21
C PRO A 110 -14.40 -14.17 -12.40
N LEU A 111 -13.88 -13.03 -12.83
CA LEU A 111 -12.88 -12.24 -12.13
C LEU A 111 -13.36 -10.80 -12.05
N VAL A 112 -13.13 -10.13 -10.92
CA VAL A 112 -13.60 -8.76 -10.70
C VAL A 112 -12.80 -7.80 -11.59
N GLN A 113 -13.50 -7.04 -12.43
CA GLN A 113 -12.85 -6.06 -13.30
C GLN A 113 -12.19 -4.94 -12.47
N GLY A 114 -11.00 -4.52 -12.89
CA GLY A 114 -10.23 -3.47 -12.21
C GLY A 114 -9.55 -3.91 -10.91
N ALA A 115 -9.64 -5.18 -10.53
CA ALA A 115 -8.83 -5.72 -9.43
C ALA A 115 -7.34 -5.68 -9.76
N LEU A 116 -6.51 -5.38 -8.76
CA LEU A 116 -5.05 -5.26 -8.89
C LEU A 116 -4.38 -6.54 -9.36
N ALA A 117 -4.85 -7.68 -8.89
CA ALA A 117 -4.37 -8.98 -9.31
C ALA A 117 -5.52 -9.96 -9.40
N ASN A 118 -5.41 -10.89 -10.34
CA ASN A 118 -6.43 -11.88 -10.64
C ASN A 118 -5.78 -13.25 -10.80
N LEU A 119 -6.40 -14.28 -10.22
CA LEU A 119 -5.99 -15.66 -10.35
C LEU A 119 -7.20 -16.53 -10.66
N VAL A 120 -7.04 -17.52 -11.53
CA VAL A 120 -7.96 -18.66 -11.61
C VAL A 120 -7.25 -19.86 -11.01
N ALA A 121 -7.85 -20.46 -9.99
CA ALA A 121 -7.32 -21.64 -9.34
C ALA A 121 -8.33 -22.78 -9.37
N ARG A 122 -7.83 -24.01 -9.56
CA ARG A 122 -8.62 -25.23 -9.43
C ARG A 122 -8.38 -25.85 -8.07
N VAL A 123 -9.45 -26.18 -7.33
CA VAL A 123 -9.33 -26.89 -6.05
C VAL A 123 -8.68 -28.24 -6.28
N VAL A 124 -7.54 -28.46 -5.63
CA VAL A 124 -6.81 -29.73 -5.62
C VAL A 124 -7.22 -30.58 -4.42
N ARG A 125 -7.42 -29.93 -3.27
CA ARG A 125 -7.80 -30.59 -2.03
C ARG A 125 -8.46 -29.63 -1.06
N SER A 126 -9.30 -30.16 -0.17
CA SER A 126 -9.85 -29.42 0.97
C SER A 126 -9.49 -30.07 2.29
N TYR A 127 -9.25 -29.25 3.31
CA TYR A 127 -8.95 -29.69 4.68
C TYR A 127 -9.92 -29.05 5.68
N TRP A 128 -10.11 -29.71 6.81
CA TRP A 128 -10.89 -29.17 7.92
C TRP A 128 -9.99 -28.28 8.78
N GLY A 129 -10.42 -27.03 8.99
CA GLY A 129 -9.75 -26.03 9.82
C GLY A 129 -10.63 -25.56 10.97
N GLY A 130 -11.31 -26.49 11.66
CA GLY A 130 -12.30 -26.16 12.70
C GLY A 130 -13.64 -25.74 12.10
N ASP A 131 -14.01 -24.47 12.27
CA ASP A 131 -15.24 -23.87 11.71
C ASP A 131 -15.08 -23.41 10.26
N HIS A 132 -13.87 -23.50 9.70
CA HIS A 132 -13.56 -23.22 8.30
C HIS A 132 -13.15 -24.48 7.52
N SER A 133 -13.38 -24.45 6.21
CA SER A 133 -12.72 -25.35 5.26
C SER A 133 -11.56 -24.62 4.59
N LEU A 134 -10.39 -25.27 4.54
CA LEU A 134 -9.20 -24.77 3.86
C LEU A 134 -9.14 -25.39 2.47
N PHE A 135 -9.26 -24.59 1.41
CA PHE A 135 -9.18 -25.06 0.03
C PHE A 135 -7.80 -24.76 -0.55
N LEU A 136 -7.06 -25.83 -0.88
CA LEU A 136 -5.79 -25.75 -1.60
C LEU A 136 -6.09 -25.73 -3.10
N GLY A 137 -5.79 -24.60 -3.75
CA GLY A 137 -5.99 -24.38 -5.17
C GLY A 137 -4.68 -24.39 -5.95
N GLN A 138 -4.66 -25.03 -7.12
CA GLN A 138 -3.57 -24.90 -8.09
C GLN A 138 -3.91 -23.77 -9.06
N ALA A 139 -3.04 -22.76 -9.15
CA ALA A 139 -3.24 -21.65 -10.07
C ALA A 139 -3.04 -22.10 -11.53
N GLU A 140 -4.03 -21.82 -12.37
CA GLU A 140 -4.05 -22.12 -13.81
C GLU A 140 -3.99 -20.85 -14.69
N TYR A 141 -4.15 -19.69 -14.06
CA TYR A 141 -4.00 -18.36 -14.65
C TYR A 141 -3.65 -17.36 -13.56
N VAL A 142 -2.76 -16.42 -13.87
CA VAL A 142 -2.42 -15.28 -13.02
C VAL A 142 -2.22 -14.03 -13.88
N ARG A 143 -2.68 -12.89 -13.39
CA ARG A 143 -2.42 -11.55 -13.95
C ARG A 143 -2.32 -10.56 -12.81
N TYR A 144 -1.45 -9.57 -12.97
CA TYR A 144 -1.37 -8.43 -12.05
C TYR A 144 -1.27 -7.13 -12.85
N GLY A 145 -1.64 -6.02 -12.21
CA GLY A 145 -1.49 -4.66 -12.72
C GLY A 145 -0.83 -3.76 -11.67
N GLY A 146 -0.69 -2.47 -12.01
CA GLY A 146 -0.26 -1.44 -11.08
C GLY A 146 -1.42 -0.89 -10.24
N GLY A 147 -1.10 -0.17 -9.17
CA GLY A 147 -2.04 0.53 -8.29
C GLY A 147 -1.71 0.34 -6.82
N THR A 148 -2.68 0.67 -5.94
CA THR A 148 -2.53 0.59 -4.49
C THR A 148 -3.56 -0.39 -3.92
N PRO A 149 -3.16 -1.36 -3.08
CA PRO A 149 -4.06 -2.40 -2.59
C PRO A 149 -5.03 -1.86 -1.54
N LEU A 150 -6.25 -2.38 -1.57
CA LEU A 150 -7.16 -2.25 -0.44
C LEU A 150 -6.64 -3.13 0.70
N LEU A 151 -6.34 -2.49 1.84
CA LEU A 151 -5.87 -3.18 3.03
C LEU A 151 -6.98 -3.33 4.08
N PHE A 152 -6.86 -4.36 4.89
CA PHE A 152 -7.68 -4.59 6.06
C PHE A 152 -6.80 -4.91 7.27
N HIS A 153 -6.95 -4.12 8.34
CA HIS A 153 -6.17 -4.22 9.56
C HIS A 153 -6.99 -3.67 10.74
N GLY A 154 -6.93 -4.33 11.89
CA GLY A 154 -7.64 -3.91 13.11
C GLY A 154 -9.16 -3.84 12.96
N GLY A 155 -9.75 -4.55 11.99
CA GLY A 155 -11.19 -4.52 11.72
C GLY A 155 -11.67 -3.38 10.82
N ARG A 156 -10.77 -2.60 10.23
CA ARG A 156 -11.07 -1.46 9.35
C ARG A 156 -10.29 -1.53 8.05
N TYR A 157 -10.79 -0.83 7.04
CA TYR A 157 -10.03 -0.61 5.81
C TYR A 157 -8.90 0.38 6.08
N GLU A 158 -7.72 0.10 5.53
CA GLU A 158 -6.52 0.92 5.61
C GLU A 158 -5.99 1.18 4.19
N ARG A 159 -5.03 2.11 4.07
CA ARG A 159 -4.34 2.43 2.82
C ARG A 159 -2.84 2.20 2.97
N VAL A 160 -2.19 1.74 1.89
CA VAL A 160 -0.73 1.76 1.84
C VAL A 160 -0.30 3.20 1.63
N VAL A 161 0.33 3.79 2.65
CA VAL A 161 1.07 5.04 2.48
C VAL A 161 2.39 4.66 1.81
N ARG A 162 2.53 4.99 0.53
CA ARG A 162 3.86 4.94 -0.11
C ARG A 162 4.68 6.01 0.55
N ASP A 163 5.89 5.64 0.93
CA ASP A 163 6.76 6.46 1.74
C ASP A 163 6.78 7.93 1.24
N PRO A 164 6.44 8.94 2.08
CA PRO A 164 6.07 10.29 1.64
C PRO A 164 7.23 11.13 1.08
N ARG A 165 8.28 10.51 0.57
CA ARG A 165 9.54 11.15 0.17
C ARG A 165 9.40 11.63 -1.27
N VAL A 166 9.34 12.96 -1.44
CA VAL A 166 8.97 13.62 -2.71
C VAL A 166 9.96 13.37 -3.84
N PHE A 167 11.22 13.04 -3.52
CA PHE A 167 12.22 12.85 -4.57
C PHE A 167 13.10 11.60 -4.44
N ALA A 168 12.90 10.75 -3.43
CA ALA A 168 13.57 9.43 -3.40
C ALA A 168 13.14 8.55 -4.60
N ASN A 169 12.00 8.86 -5.21
CA ASN A 169 11.44 8.18 -6.37
C ASN A 169 11.52 9.00 -7.67
N LEU A 170 12.33 10.08 -7.73
CA LEU A 170 12.51 10.76 -9.01
C LEU A 170 13.27 9.84 -9.99
N PRO A 171 12.85 9.80 -11.27
CA PRO A 171 13.64 9.21 -12.34
C PRO A 171 15.08 9.75 -12.35
N GLU A 172 16.05 8.88 -12.66
CA GLU A 172 17.50 9.21 -12.66
C GLU A 172 17.81 10.40 -13.57
N GLU A 173 17.04 10.56 -14.65
CA GLU A 173 17.15 11.65 -15.60
C GLU A 173 16.89 13.03 -14.97
N LEU A 174 16.18 13.06 -13.84
CA LEU A 174 15.83 14.26 -13.08
C LEU A 174 16.76 14.49 -11.90
N LEU A 175 17.29 13.41 -11.33
CA LEU A 175 18.30 13.50 -10.29
C LEU A 175 19.60 14.10 -10.83
N GLN A 176 20.03 13.73 -12.04
CA GLN A 176 21.31 14.19 -12.60
C GLN A 176 21.45 15.73 -12.66
N PRO A 177 20.49 16.51 -13.20
CA PRO A 177 20.58 17.98 -13.19
C PRO A 177 20.55 18.61 -11.79
N ILE A 178 19.84 17.99 -10.85
CA ILE A 178 19.75 18.44 -9.44
C ILE A 178 21.09 18.17 -8.74
N LEU A 179 21.63 16.96 -8.91
CA LEU A 179 22.92 16.55 -8.36
C LEU A 179 24.07 17.43 -8.86
N ALA A 180 24.04 17.80 -10.15
CA ALA A 180 25.07 18.65 -10.76
C ALA A 180 25.10 20.09 -10.24
N ARG A 181 24.02 20.56 -9.61
CA ARG A 181 23.88 21.93 -9.09
C ARG A 181 23.94 22.01 -7.57
N GLY A 182 23.72 20.89 -6.89
CA GLY A 182 23.72 20.87 -5.44
C GLY A 182 25.12 21.09 -4.85
N VAL A 183 25.15 21.70 -3.68
CA VAL A 183 26.37 21.93 -2.91
C VAL A 183 26.44 20.91 -1.78
N GLU A 184 27.51 20.13 -1.75
CA GLU A 184 27.70 19.17 -0.68
C GLU A 184 28.03 19.86 0.64
N ARG A 185 27.36 19.43 1.71
CA ARG A 185 27.57 19.92 3.06
C ARG A 185 27.59 18.79 4.07
N THR A 186 28.50 18.90 5.02
CA THR A 186 28.62 17.96 6.14
C THR A 186 28.18 18.60 7.44
N TYR A 187 27.55 17.82 8.30
CA TYR A 187 27.09 18.23 9.63
C TYR A 187 27.65 17.27 10.68
N ALA A 188 28.05 17.82 11.83
CA ALA A 188 28.47 17.06 12.99
C ALA A 188 27.27 16.48 13.76
N ASP A 189 27.52 15.52 14.65
CA ASP A 189 26.48 14.96 15.51
C ASP A 189 25.78 16.05 16.35
N GLY A 190 24.45 16.05 16.32
CA GLY A 190 23.62 17.04 17.00
C GLY A 190 23.56 18.42 16.34
N GLU A 191 24.25 18.64 15.22
CA GLU A 191 24.23 19.91 14.51
C GLU A 191 22.87 20.12 13.82
N PRO A 192 22.21 21.30 13.99
CA PRO A 192 20.95 21.58 13.32
C PRO A 192 21.18 21.88 11.83
N LEU A 193 20.46 21.16 10.97
CA LEU A 193 20.37 21.48 9.55
C LEU A 193 19.40 22.65 9.32
N MET A 194 18.26 22.64 10.03
CA MET A 194 17.18 23.62 9.87
C MET A 194 16.40 23.73 11.19
N ARG A 195 15.86 24.92 11.50
CA ARG A 195 14.93 25.10 12.63
C ARG A 195 13.53 25.45 12.18
N ILE A 196 12.54 24.97 12.92
CA ILE A 196 11.13 25.33 12.69
C ILE A 196 10.92 26.85 12.75
N GLY A 197 10.13 27.38 11.83
CA GLY A 197 9.83 28.81 11.69
C GLY A 197 10.87 29.63 10.93
N GLU A 198 12.07 29.09 10.66
CA GLU A 198 13.07 29.82 9.88
C GLU A 198 12.60 29.99 8.43
N PRO A 199 12.86 31.15 7.79
CA PRO A 199 12.78 31.21 6.34
C PRO A 199 13.87 30.33 5.73
N GLY A 200 13.65 29.79 4.53
CA GLY A 200 14.70 29.04 3.86
C GLY A 200 14.37 28.69 2.43
N ASP A 201 15.30 28.93 1.52
CA ASP A 201 15.16 28.65 0.09
C ASP A 201 15.89 27.37 -0.34
N THR A 202 16.40 26.59 0.61
CA THR A 202 17.27 25.44 0.35
C THR A 202 16.68 24.16 0.91
N MET A 203 16.82 23.04 0.20
CA MET A 203 16.49 21.70 0.71
C MET A 203 17.74 20.81 0.71
N SER A 204 17.74 19.74 1.49
CA SER A 204 18.92 18.89 1.66
C SER A 204 18.59 17.43 1.35
N LEU A 205 19.28 16.84 0.37
CA LEU A 205 19.26 15.40 0.09
C LEU A 205 20.31 14.73 0.96
N VAL A 206 19.91 13.83 1.85
CA VAL A 206 20.83 13.06 2.68
C VAL A 206 21.57 12.06 1.78
N LEU A 207 22.89 12.23 1.66
CA LEU A 207 23.76 11.33 0.93
C LEU A 207 24.27 10.21 1.86
N GLU A 208 24.63 10.57 3.09
CA GLU A 208 25.14 9.65 4.11
C GLU A 208 24.71 10.11 5.52
N GLY A 209 24.60 9.16 6.45
CA GLY A 209 24.22 9.44 7.84
C GLY A 209 22.71 9.41 8.08
N THR A 210 22.28 9.89 9.25
CA THR A 210 20.87 9.95 9.66
C THR A 210 20.53 11.35 10.15
N VAL A 211 19.37 11.87 9.73
CA VAL A 211 18.82 13.11 10.28
C VAL A 211 17.55 12.82 11.05
N HIS A 212 17.37 13.54 12.15
CA HIS A 212 16.20 13.49 13.00
C HIS A 212 15.29 14.68 12.69
N VAL A 213 14.08 14.40 12.21
CA VAL A 213 13.08 15.42 11.87
C VAL A 213 12.01 15.46 12.96
N GLN A 214 11.86 16.62 13.59
CA GLN A 214 10.92 16.86 14.68
C GLN A 214 9.91 17.95 14.29
N ARG A 215 8.62 17.61 14.39
CA ARG A 215 7.50 18.55 14.21
C ARG A 215 6.44 18.32 15.29
N PRO A 216 5.53 19.28 15.55
CA PRO A 216 4.48 19.09 16.54
C PRO A 216 3.72 17.77 16.34
N GLY A 217 3.79 16.89 17.35
CA GLY A 217 3.11 15.58 17.34
C GLY A 217 3.75 14.48 16.49
N ARG A 218 4.89 14.70 15.83
CA ARG A 218 5.55 13.65 15.03
C ARG A 218 7.07 13.81 14.96
N SER A 219 7.76 12.71 15.18
CA SER A 219 9.23 12.60 15.12
C SER A 219 9.59 11.42 14.23
N VAL A 220 10.50 11.60 13.28
CA VAL A 220 10.93 10.57 12.33
C VAL A 220 12.44 10.67 12.03
N LYS A 221 13.08 9.54 11.79
CA LYS A 221 14.48 9.48 11.34
C LYS A 221 14.53 9.21 9.85
N LEU A 222 15.41 9.92 9.16
CA LEU A 222 15.59 9.89 7.71
C LEU A 222 17.06 9.60 7.39
N GLY A 223 17.33 8.77 6.38
CA GLY A 223 18.67 8.30 6.02
C GLY A 223 19.05 8.63 4.57
N PRO A 224 20.03 7.93 3.97
CA PRO A 224 20.43 8.20 2.59
C PRO A 224 19.28 8.08 1.58
N GLY A 225 19.24 9.00 0.61
CA GLY A 225 18.15 9.13 -0.38
C GLY A 225 16.98 10.00 0.08
N GLU A 226 17.00 10.46 1.34
CA GLU A 226 15.96 11.31 1.91
C GLU A 226 16.12 12.78 1.62
N LEU A 227 15.00 13.47 1.38
CA LEU A 227 14.99 14.92 1.32
C LEU A 227 14.34 15.53 2.54
N VAL A 228 14.91 16.65 2.97
CA VAL A 228 14.37 17.47 4.05
C VAL A 228 14.34 18.94 3.65
N GLY A 229 13.34 19.66 4.16
CA GLY A 229 13.17 21.10 3.91
C GLY A 229 12.53 21.44 2.57
N GLU A 230 11.98 20.47 1.85
CA GLU A 230 11.42 20.63 0.50
C GLU A 230 10.18 21.52 0.46
N ILE A 231 9.43 21.60 1.56
CA ILE A 231 8.13 22.30 1.59
C ILE A 231 8.31 23.81 1.39
N GLU A 232 9.22 24.46 2.12
CA GLU A 232 9.44 25.91 1.99
C GLU A 232 10.05 26.26 0.62
N VAL A 233 10.84 25.35 0.03
CA VAL A 233 11.39 25.49 -1.32
C VAL A 233 10.28 25.48 -2.37
N LEU A 234 9.33 24.55 -2.26
CA LEU A 234 8.24 24.38 -3.23
C LEU A 234 7.11 25.41 -3.03
N ALA A 235 6.76 25.70 -1.78
CA ALA A 235 5.67 26.58 -1.38
C ALA A 235 6.18 27.60 -0.33
N PRO A 236 6.74 28.74 -0.78
CA PRO A 236 7.41 29.70 0.10
C PRO A 236 6.41 30.49 0.93
N GLY A 237 6.88 31.03 2.04
CA GLY A 237 6.14 31.99 2.87
C GLY A 237 5.49 31.39 4.11
N GLY A 238 5.70 30.09 4.37
CA GLY A 238 5.25 29.41 5.58
C GLY A 238 6.34 29.27 6.66
N GLY A 239 7.61 29.41 6.26
CA GLY A 239 8.76 29.03 7.09
C GLY A 239 8.93 27.52 7.20
N ARG A 240 10.07 27.08 7.73
CA ARG A 240 10.31 25.65 7.99
C ARG A 240 9.25 25.11 8.94
N ILE A 241 8.74 23.91 8.65
CA ILE A 241 7.68 23.28 9.44
C ILE A 241 8.18 22.25 10.47
N ALA A 242 9.50 22.04 10.54
CA ALA A 242 10.14 21.05 11.38
C ALA A 242 11.56 21.47 11.75
N ASP A 243 12.02 21.07 12.93
CA ASP A 243 13.44 21.05 13.28
C ASP A 243 14.09 19.81 12.66
N ILE A 244 15.28 19.99 12.10
CA ILE A 244 16.04 18.90 11.49
C ILE A 244 17.45 18.95 12.06
N THR A 245 17.88 17.85 12.67
CA THR A 245 19.17 17.74 13.35
C THR A 245 19.92 16.50 12.87
N ALA A 246 21.23 16.60 12.71
CA ALA A 246 22.08 15.45 12.41
C ALA A 246 22.16 14.48 13.60
N GLU A 247 22.08 13.18 13.32
CA GLU A 247 22.33 12.10 14.27
C GLU A 247 23.57 11.33 13.80
N GLY A 248 24.71 11.61 14.44
CA GLY A 248 26.04 11.28 13.94
C GLY A 248 26.50 12.20 12.80
N PRO A 249 27.66 11.90 12.18
CA PRO A 249 28.12 12.61 10.99
C PRO A 249 27.13 12.42 9.83
N VAL A 250 26.68 13.53 9.25
CA VAL A 250 25.74 13.54 8.12
C VAL A 250 26.36 14.26 6.94
N ARG A 251 26.16 13.72 5.75
CA ARG A 251 26.54 14.35 4.47
C ARG A 251 25.28 14.57 3.66
N CYS A 252 25.05 15.81 3.26
CA CYS A 252 23.89 16.20 2.47
C CYS A 252 24.34 16.89 1.19
N LEU A 253 23.48 16.86 0.18
CA LEU A 253 23.52 17.76 -0.95
C LEU A 253 22.45 18.84 -0.76
N GLU A 254 22.87 20.08 -0.54
CA GLU A 254 21.99 21.24 -0.44
C GLU A 254 21.64 21.77 -1.83
N ILE A 255 20.36 21.99 -2.09
CA ILE A 255 19.82 22.45 -3.38
C ILE A 255 18.93 23.66 -3.12
N THR A 256 19.26 24.79 -3.74
CA THR A 256 18.44 26.00 -3.66
C THR A 256 17.18 25.88 -4.53
N ARG A 257 16.16 26.68 -4.24
CA ARG A 257 14.97 26.80 -5.07
C ARG A 257 15.32 27.20 -6.49
N ASN A 258 16.22 28.15 -6.67
CA ASN A 258 16.60 28.63 -7.99
C ASN A 258 17.27 27.52 -8.80
N ASP A 259 18.12 26.71 -8.17
CA ASP A 259 18.74 25.56 -8.82
C ASP A 259 17.75 24.45 -9.15
N LEU A 260 16.77 24.20 -8.26
CA LEU A 260 15.67 23.29 -8.54
C LEU A 260 14.87 23.76 -9.76
N LEU A 261 14.43 25.02 -9.77
CA LEU A 261 13.63 25.56 -10.89
C LEU A 261 14.43 25.53 -12.20
N ALA A 262 15.70 25.91 -12.18
CA ALA A 262 16.58 25.82 -13.35
C ALA A 262 16.76 24.37 -13.83
N ALA A 263 16.85 23.39 -12.92
CA ALA A 263 16.90 21.97 -13.27
C ALA A 263 15.59 21.48 -13.93
N LEU A 264 14.44 21.96 -13.44
CA LEU A 264 13.12 21.63 -14.01
C LEU A 264 12.91 22.28 -15.39
N GLU A 265 13.36 23.51 -15.59
CA GLU A 265 13.30 24.21 -16.89
C GLU A 265 14.15 23.53 -17.96
N ALA A 266 15.35 23.06 -17.58
CA ALA A 266 16.25 22.37 -18.50
C ALA A 266 15.67 21.04 -19.04
N LYS A 267 14.73 20.43 -18.31
CA LYS A 267 14.05 19.19 -18.70
C LYS A 267 12.57 19.26 -18.34
N PRO A 268 11.67 19.72 -19.24
CA PRO A 268 10.24 19.86 -18.95
C PRO A 268 9.54 18.58 -18.44
N GLY A 269 10.01 17.39 -18.84
CA GLY A 269 9.52 16.11 -18.29
C GLY A 269 9.75 15.95 -16.78
N ALA A 270 10.71 16.68 -16.23
CA ALA A 270 11.00 16.72 -14.80
C ALA A 270 9.89 17.36 -13.98
N ALA A 271 9.34 18.46 -14.51
CA ALA A 271 8.26 19.19 -13.86
C ALA A 271 7.00 18.32 -13.75
N VAL A 272 6.68 17.54 -14.80
CA VAL A 272 5.55 16.62 -14.79
C VAL A 272 5.72 15.53 -13.73
N ALA A 273 6.88 14.88 -13.68
CA ALA A 273 7.16 13.86 -12.67
C ALA A 273 7.09 14.42 -11.23
N LEU A 274 7.61 15.63 -11.02
CA LEU A 274 7.51 16.30 -9.72
C LEU A 274 6.05 16.62 -9.36
N ILE A 275 5.25 17.10 -10.32
CA ILE A 275 3.80 17.34 -10.13
C ILE A 275 3.09 16.04 -9.75
N ASP A 276 3.38 14.93 -10.41
CA ASP A 276 2.76 13.63 -10.11
C ASP A 276 3.08 13.16 -8.68
N VAL A 277 4.32 13.37 -8.23
CA VAL A 277 4.71 13.04 -6.86
C VAL A 277 4.01 13.96 -5.84
N LEU A 278 3.95 15.27 -6.12
CA LEU A 278 3.25 16.23 -5.25
C LEU A 278 1.74 16.00 -5.20
N ALA A 279 1.12 15.69 -6.33
CA ALA A 279 -0.30 15.35 -6.43
C ALA A 279 -0.63 14.04 -5.70
N SER A 280 0.30 13.08 -5.71
CA SER A 280 0.16 11.85 -4.93
C SER A 280 0.16 12.14 -3.42
N ARG A 281 1.05 13.02 -2.94
CA ARG A 281 1.03 13.50 -1.55
C ARG A 281 -0.26 14.22 -1.16
N PHE A 282 -0.79 15.11 -2.02
CA PHE A 282 -1.97 15.91 -1.67
C PHE A 282 -3.21 15.04 -1.43
N ARG A 283 -3.34 13.93 -2.17
CA ARG A 283 -4.39 12.92 -1.99
C ARG A 283 -4.24 12.08 -0.71
N GLU A 284 -3.06 12.07 -0.10
CA GLU A 284 -2.75 11.29 1.09
C GLU A 284 -2.90 12.11 2.39
N THR A 285 -2.86 13.45 2.31
CA THR A 285 -3.01 14.37 3.46
C THR A 285 -4.39 15.05 3.56
N ALA A 286 -5.27 14.86 2.58
CA ALA A 286 -6.66 15.36 2.57
C ALA A 286 -7.65 14.25 2.95
#